data_AF-A0A8S4BCM9-F1
#
_entry.id   AF-A0A8S4BCM9-F1
#
_cell.length_a   1.000
_cell.length_b   1.000
_cell.length_c   1.000
_cell.angle_alpha   90.00
_cell.angle_beta   90.00
_cell.angle_gamma   90.00
#
_symmetry.space_group_name_H-M   'P 1'
#
loop_
_entity.id
_entity.type
_entity.pdbx_description
1 polymer ?
#
loop_
_entity_poly.entity_id
_entity_poly.type
_entity_poly.pdbx_seq_one_letter_code
_entity_poly.pdbx_strand_id
1 'polypeptide(L)'
;MLESCSSGKNRMWMLVNYLVWIGLFLQVHTDHPSCFLKGQHADCHSKGHYWVPVLPPIITHLYLEMNYISEINSVFPVSLKILILSNNYLASPDPMTFQSLHFLSLSENRFHCDCTLDFFLKWLNMTNVTFLSPVQDYRCEFPSAVNGLPLLEYSMIIEPCEEDDEKTVHAFKGILFALSATLITSVTFCGIIYAHLRGQIFIIYKKIAGRVLEGSKRTPPENDLKFDAFVCFSNNNYRWVEAALLKQLDNQFSEENLLRCCFEARDFLPGEDHLSNIRDAIWGSRKTLCIVSKEFLKDGWCLEAFTLAQSRMLEELTNILIMVVVGKVAHYQLMKCNAVRAFVQRREYLTWPDDPQDLEWFYDQLITQILKDTKLKNFKVDKLEPAEPEHQPGAVEEILLENVRAIAK
;
A
#
# COMPACT_ATOMS: atom_id res chain seq x y z
N MET A 1 33.17 6.74 45.75
CA MET A 1 33.33 8.15 46.19
C MET A 1 33.18 8.98 44.92
N LEU A 2 31.97 9.37 44.52
CA LEU A 2 31.20 10.54 44.96
C LEU A 2 31.90 11.89 44.72
N GLU A 3 31.10 12.80 44.16
CA GLU A 3 31.28 14.24 43.90
C GLU A 3 32.07 14.66 42.65
N SER A 4 31.62 15.64 41.86
CA SER A 4 30.34 16.33 41.71
C SER A 4 30.42 17.19 40.44
N CYS A 5 29.26 17.46 39.88
CA CYS A 5 28.96 18.22 38.69
C CYS A 5 29.05 19.74 38.96
N SER A 6 29.85 20.50 38.20
CA SER A 6 29.69 21.97 38.11
C SER A 6 30.42 22.55 36.90
N SER A 7 29.87 22.34 35.69
CA SER A 7 30.24 23.12 34.51
C SER A 7 29.03 23.36 33.59
N GLY A 8 27.95 23.87 34.17
CA GLY A 8 26.70 24.18 33.44
C GLY A 8 26.21 25.63 33.57
N LYS A 9 26.81 26.45 34.44
CA LYS A 9 26.21 27.75 34.83
C LYS A 9 26.73 28.98 34.05
N ASN A 10 27.83 28.86 33.30
CA ASN A 10 28.45 30.01 32.61
C ASN A 10 28.06 30.20 31.13
N ARG A 11 27.37 29.25 30.48
CA ARG A 11 26.93 29.42 29.08
C ARG A 11 25.59 30.16 28.93
N MET A 12 24.71 30.08 29.93
CA MET A 12 23.38 30.69 29.88
C MET A 12 23.42 32.23 29.98
N TRP A 13 24.30 32.77 30.85
CA TRP A 13 24.43 34.22 31.06
C TRP A 13 25.07 34.98 29.90
N MET A 14 25.89 34.30 29.09
CA MET A 14 26.48 34.85 27.86
C MET A 14 25.43 35.01 26.75
N LEU A 15 24.52 34.05 26.59
CA LEU A 15 23.46 34.12 25.58
C LEU A 15 22.41 35.19 25.90
N VAL A 16 22.07 35.38 27.18
CA VAL A 16 21.14 36.43 27.60
C VAL A 16 21.73 37.82 27.38
N ASN A 17 23.02 38.03 27.69
CA ASN A 17 23.67 39.32 27.41
C ASN A 17 23.82 39.60 25.91
N TYR A 18 24.04 38.57 25.09
CA TYR A 18 24.12 38.71 23.63
C TYR A 18 22.75 39.06 23.02
N LEU A 19 21.66 38.48 23.52
CA LEU A 19 20.30 38.80 23.08
C LEU A 19 19.85 40.21 23.53
N VAL A 20 20.23 40.65 24.73
CA VAL A 20 19.99 42.03 25.20
C VAL A 20 20.79 43.04 24.38
N TRP A 21 22.02 42.71 23.99
CA TRP A 21 22.85 43.56 23.12
C TRP A 21 22.33 43.64 21.68
N ILE A 22 21.82 42.55 21.11
CA ILE A 22 21.14 42.56 19.79
C ILE A 22 19.85 43.38 19.87
N GLY A 23 19.12 43.31 20.99
CA GLY A 23 17.92 44.14 21.24
C GLY A 23 18.22 45.64 21.34
N LEU A 24 19.38 46.02 21.89
CA LEU A 24 19.83 47.41 21.99
C LEU A 24 20.43 47.95 20.67
N PHE A 25 21.00 47.08 19.82
CA PHE A 25 21.50 47.45 18.49
C PHE A 25 20.41 47.51 17.40
N LEU A 26 19.21 46.98 17.66
CA LEU A 26 18.05 47.01 16.75
C LEU A 26 17.09 48.18 17.02
N GLN A 27 17.48 49.19 17.80
CA GLN A 27 16.90 50.52 17.64
C GLN A 27 17.55 51.15 16.40
N VAL A 28 17.14 50.67 15.23
CA VAL A 28 17.23 51.47 14.01
C VAL A 28 16.38 52.71 14.31
N HIS A 29 17.04 53.83 14.59
CA HIS A 29 16.43 55.14 14.39
C HIS A 29 16.15 55.25 12.89
N THR A 30 15.04 54.68 12.45
CA THR A 30 14.44 55.07 11.18
C THR A 30 13.90 56.47 11.44
N ASP A 31 14.71 57.46 11.08
CA ASP A 31 14.27 58.85 10.98
C ASP A 31 13.23 58.89 9.86
N HIS A 32 12.01 58.42 10.16
CA HIS A 32 10.92 58.50 9.22
C HIS A 32 10.64 59.99 9.02
N PRO A 33 10.63 60.47 7.77
CA PRO A 33 10.41 61.88 7.49
C PRO A 33 9.08 62.26 8.11
N SER A 34 9.13 63.03 9.19
CA SER A 34 7.96 63.28 10.01
C SER A 34 7.11 64.35 9.35
N CYS A 35 5.79 64.14 9.33
CA CYS A 35 4.85 65.16 8.87
C CYS A 35 4.94 66.39 9.75
N PHE A 36 4.81 67.56 9.15
CA PHE A 36 4.69 68.80 9.88
C PHE A 36 3.26 68.94 10.42
N LEU A 37 3.13 68.95 11.75
CA LEU A 37 1.83 69.04 12.42
C LEU A 37 1.56 70.46 12.90
N LYS A 38 0.44 71.05 12.47
CA LYS A 38 -0.02 72.37 12.91
C LYS A 38 -1.49 72.31 13.31
N GLY A 39 -1.74 72.10 14.60
CA GLY A 39 -3.10 71.94 15.14
C GLY A 39 -3.77 70.70 14.55
N GLN A 40 -4.83 70.90 13.77
CA GLN A 40 -5.58 69.82 13.10
C GLN A 40 -5.07 69.49 11.67
N HIS A 41 -3.99 70.13 11.23
CA HIS A 41 -3.42 69.93 9.89
C HIS A 41 -2.14 69.10 10.00
N ALA A 42 -2.04 68.07 9.17
CA ALA A 42 -0.84 67.27 8.99
C ALA A 42 -0.34 67.43 7.55
N ASP A 43 0.83 68.04 7.40
CA ASP A 43 1.48 68.26 6.11
C ASP A 43 2.65 67.27 5.94
N CYS A 44 2.45 66.31 5.04
CA CYS A 44 3.39 65.27 4.66
C CYS A 44 3.79 65.39 3.17
N HIS A 45 3.67 66.58 2.58
CA HIS A 45 3.98 66.85 1.18
C HIS A 45 5.45 66.52 0.87
N SER A 46 5.69 65.76 -0.22
CA SER A 46 7.03 65.46 -0.75
C SER A 46 8.03 64.98 0.32
N LYS A 47 7.54 64.14 1.24
CA LYS A 47 8.34 63.56 2.33
C LYS A 47 8.94 62.20 1.98
N GLY A 48 8.57 61.60 0.85
CA GLY A 48 9.08 60.29 0.44
C GLY A 48 8.40 59.13 1.16
N HIS A 49 7.14 59.30 1.57
CA HIS A 49 6.37 58.25 2.23
C HIS A 49 5.99 57.13 1.25
N TYR A 50 6.16 55.88 1.65
CA TYR A 50 5.67 54.69 0.93
C TYR A 50 4.34 54.15 1.50
N TRP A 51 4.00 54.56 2.72
CA TRP A 51 2.75 54.24 3.40
C TRP A 51 2.23 55.48 4.14
N VAL A 52 0.95 55.48 4.47
CA VAL A 52 0.33 56.53 5.30
C VAL A 52 0.95 56.50 6.71
N PRO A 53 1.56 57.59 7.20
CA PRO A 53 2.15 57.62 8.54
C PRO A 53 1.07 57.56 9.63
N VAL A 54 1.46 57.18 10.85
CA VAL A 54 0.56 57.18 12.00
C VAL A 54 0.19 58.62 12.36
N LEU A 55 -1.10 58.92 12.42
CA LEU A 55 -1.61 60.27 12.64
C LEU A 55 -2.32 60.41 14.00
N PRO A 56 -2.21 61.58 14.66
CA PRO A 56 -3.03 61.89 15.82
C PRO A 56 -4.54 61.85 15.49
N PRO A 57 -5.41 61.44 16.44
CA PRO A 57 -6.85 61.30 16.21
C PRO A 57 -7.60 62.64 16.04
N ILE A 58 -6.91 63.77 16.17
CA ILE A 58 -7.49 65.13 16.05
C ILE A 58 -7.32 65.72 14.64
N ILE A 59 -6.56 65.06 13.77
CA ILE A 59 -6.27 65.56 12.42
C ILE A 59 -7.56 65.57 11.58
N THR A 60 -7.82 66.71 10.95
CA THR A 60 -8.96 66.94 10.04
C THR A 60 -8.52 67.13 8.60
N HIS A 61 -7.28 67.60 8.38
CA HIS A 61 -6.69 67.86 7.07
C HIS A 61 -5.35 67.15 6.93
N LEU A 62 -5.22 66.31 5.91
CA LEU A 62 -4.01 65.53 5.63
C LEU A 62 -3.55 65.75 4.19
N TYR A 63 -2.30 66.20 4.05
CA TYR A 63 -1.63 66.46 2.78
C TYR A 63 -0.53 65.41 2.58
N LEU A 64 -0.70 64.53 1.61
CA LEU A 64 0.19 63.40 1.31
C LEU A 64 0.61 63.39 -0.18
N GLU A 65 0.43 64.49 -0.88
CA GLU A 65 0.78 64.57 -2.29
C GLU A 65 2.30 64.52 -2.55
N MET A 66 2.65 64.07 -3.76
CA MET A 66 4.04 63.89 -4.21
C MET A 66 4.85 62.89 -3.36
N ASN A 67 4.25 61.74 -3.03
CA ASN A 67 4.88 60.66 -2.28
C ASN A 67 4.91 59.36 -3.12
N TYR A 68 5.35 58.26 -2.50
CA TYR A 68 5.50 56.94 -3.12
C TYR A 68 4.45 55.93 -2.63
N ILE A 69 3.28 56.39 -2.20
CA ILE A 69 2.27 55.54 -1.54
C ILE A 69 1.56 54.68 -2.57
N SER A 70 1.65 53.36 -2.41
CA SER A 70 0.98 52.38 -3.30
C SER A 70 -0.27 51.75 -2.67
N GLU A 71 -0.31 51.63 -1.35
CA GLU A 71 -1.41 51.03 -0.59
C GLU A 71 -1.75 51.85 0.66
N ILE A 72 -3.03 51.86 1.02
CA ILE A 72 -3.52 52.53 2.23
C ILE A 72 -3.82 51.47 3.29
N ASN A 73 -2.78 51.08 4.03
CA ASN A 73 -2.89 50.04 5.06
C ASN A 73 -3.21 50.60 6.46
N SER A 74 -3.58 51.88 6.57
CA SER A 74 -3.86 52.57 7.84
C SER A 74 -5.31 53.03 7.93
N VAL A 75 -5.89 52.88 9.11
CA VAL A 75 -7.21 53.44 9.42
C VAL A 75 -7.06 54.95 9.65
N PHE A 76 -7.67 55.75 8.78
CA PHE A 76 -7.66 57.20 8.97
C PHE A 76 -8.43 57.61 10.23
N PRO A 77 -8.05 58.72 10.89
CA PRO A 77 -8.80 59.27 12.01
C PRO A 77 -10.27 59.53 11.62
N VAL A 78 -11.22 59.23 12.50
CA VAL A 78 -12.65 59.49 12.26
C VAL A 78 -12.95 60.99 12.07
N SER A 79 -12.09 61.86 12.61
CA SER A 79 -12.16 63.31 12.42
C SER A 79 -11.70 63.79 11.05
N LEU A 80 -11.05 62.94 10.24
CA LEU A 80 -10.46 63.34 8.97
C LEU A 80 -11.55 63.73 7.97
N LYS A 81 -11.40 64.90 7.35
CA LYS A 81 -12.36 65.47 6.40
C LYS A 81 -11.75 65.79 5.04
N ILE A 82 -10.48 66.18 5.00
CA ILE A 82 -9.77 66.51 3.77
C ILE A 82 -8.54 65.62 3.64
N LEU A 83 -8.43 64.95 2.51
CA LEU A 83 -7.31 64.08 2.17
C LEU A 83 -6.78 64.39 0.76
N ILE A 84 -5.51 64.80 0.67
CA ILE A 84 -4.83 65.03 -0.60
C ILE A 84 -3.81 63.91 -0.81
N LEU A 85 -3.99 63.11 -1.86
CA LEU A 85 -3.15 61.96 -2.21
C LEU A 85 -2.65 62.06 -3.66
N SER A 86 -2.66 63.25 -4.24
CA SER A 86 -2.25 63.48 -5.62
C SER A 86 -0.80 63.06 -5.87
N ASN A 87 -0.48 62.59 -7.08
CA ASN A 87 0.88 62.25 -7.49
C ASN A 87 1.54 61.18 -6.58
N ASN A 88 0.86 60.03 -6.45
CA ASN A 88 1.28 58.84 -5.72
C ASN A 88 1.18 57.59 -6.63
N TYR A 89 1.31 56.39 -6.07
CA TYR A 89 1.37 55.11 -6.80
C TYR A 89 0.16 54.21 -6.51
N LEU A 90 -0.98 54.80 -6.12
CA LEU A 90 -2.18 54.04 -5.79
C LEU A 90 -2.70 53.28 -7.03
N ALA A 91 -2.75 51.96 -6.91
CA ALA A 91 -3.15 51.07 -7.99
C ALA A 91 -4.66 50.77 -7.96
N SER A 92 -5.16 50.25 -6.83
CA SER A 92 -6.58 49.93 -6.60
C SER A 92 -6.94 50.24 -5.15
N PRO A 93 -7.31 51.50 -4.83
CA PRO A 93 -7.57 51.90 -3.46
C PRO A 93 -8.95 51.43 -2.99
N ASP A 94 -9.06 50.96 -1.75
CA ASP A 94 -10.33 50.56 -1.14
C ASP A 94 -11.23 51.79 -0.84
N PRO A 95 -12.40 51.91 -1.49
CA PRO A 95 -13.43 52.91 -1.21
C PRO A 95 -13.81 53.13 0.25
N MET A 96 -13.81 52.05 1.04
CA MET A 96 -14.25 52.11 2.44
C MET A 96 -13.36 53.04 3.27
N THR A 97 -12.09 53.17 2.87
CA THR A 97 -11.10 54.07 3.46
C THR A 97 -11.50 55.56 3.33
N PHE A 98 -12.32 55.90 2.33
CA PHE A 98 -12.67 57.29 2.00
C PHE A 98 -14.08 57.70 2.42
N GLN A 99 -14.88 56.78 2.96
CA GLN A 99 -16.31 57.00 3.18
C GLN A 99 -16.63 58.15 4.15
N SER A 100 -15.74 58.45 5.10
CA SER A 100 -15.92 59.50 6.11
C SER A 100 -15.45 60.90 5.67
N LEU A 101 -14.79 61.00 4.52
CA LEU A 101 -14.20 62.23 3.99
C LEU A 101 -15.25 63.14 3.37
N HIS A 102 -14.96 64.45 3.36
CA HIS A 102 -15.74 65.43 2.60
C HIS A 102 -15.03 65.82 1.31
N PHE A 103 -13.70 65.96 1.36
CA PHE A 103 -12.87 66.36 0.23
C PHE A 103 -11.72 65.38 -0.01
N LEU A 104 -11.54 64.97 -1.26
CA LEU A 104 -10.52 64.02 -1.66
C LEU A 104 -9.82 64.47 -2.95
N SER A 105 -8.50 64.27 -3.05
CA SER A 105 -7.81 64.34 -4.33
C SER A 105 -6.96 63.09 -4.56
N LEU A 106 -7.16 62.46 -5.71
CA LEU A 106 -6.42 61.28 -6.18
C LEU A 106 -5.79 61.51 -7.57
N SER A 107 -5.68 62.76 -8.02
CA SER A 107 -5.11 63.09 -9.34
C SER A 107 -3.68 62.56 -9.50
N GLU A 108 -3.28 62.23 -10.72
CA GLU A 108 -1.90 61.78 -11.03
C GLU A 108 -1.46 60.52 -10.24
N ASN A 109 -2.39 59.60 -9.93
CA ASN A 109 -2.07 58.29 -9.37
C ASN A 109 -1.92 57.22 -10.47
N ARG A 110 -1.17 56.15 -10.16
CA ARG A 110 -0.88 55.04 -11.08
C ARG A 110 -1.90 53.92 -10.99
N PHE A 111 -3.14 54.19 -11.39
CA PHE A 111 -4.21 53.20 -11.31
C PHE A 111 -3.92 51.97 -12.16
N HIS A 112 -4.11 50.79 -11.56
CA HIS A 112 -4.00 49.50 -12.24
C HIS A 112 -5.41 49.03 -12.61
N CYS A 113 -5.72 49.15 -13.90
CA CYS A 113 -7.02 48.86 -14.47
C CYS A 113 -7.15 47.38 -14.81
N ASP A 114 -7.50 46.60 -13.80
CA ASP A 114 -7.93 45.21 -13.92
C ASP A 114 -9.30 45.01 -13.24
N CYS A 115 -9.75 43.76 -13.16
CA CYS A 115 -11.03 43.40 -12.57
C CYS A 115 -11.13 43.73 -11.06
N THR A 116 -10.02 43.96 -10.35
CA THR A 116 -10.01 44.33 -8.92
C THR A 116 -10.38 45.79 -8.69
N LEU A 117 -10.21 46.65 -9.70
CA LEU A 117 -10.54 48.07 -9.63
C LEU A 117 -12.06 48.33 -9.69
N ASP A 118 -12.86 47.33 -10.08
CA ASP A 118 -14.31 47.42 -10.26
C ASP A 118 -15.04 48.07 -9.07
N PHE A 119 -14.69 47.67 -7.85
CA PHE A 119 -15.32 48.20 -6.65
C PHE A 119 -15.04 49.71 -6.47
N PHE A 120 -13.81 50.14 -6.76
CA PHE A 120 -13.43 51.55 -6.71
C PHE A 120 -14.13 52.37 -7.80
N LEU A 121 -14.25 51.83 -9.02
CA LEU A 121 -14.96 52.49 -10.12
C LEU A 121 -16.46 52.68 -9.82
N LYS A 122 -17.10 51.64 -9.28
CA LYS A 122 -18.51 51.72 -8.84
C LYS A 122 -18.70 52.77 -7.75
N TRP A 123 -17.77 52.82 -6.79
CA TRP A 123 -17.80 53.83 -5.74
C TRP A 123 -17.60 55.25 -6.27
N LEU A 124 -16.65 55.47 -7.20
CA LEU A 124 -16.41 56.77 -7.83
C LEU A 124 -17.69 57.34 -8.47
N ASN A 125 -18.54 56.49 -9.04
CA ASN A 125 -19.80 56.90 -9.68
C ASN A 125 -20.93 57.22 -8.68
N MET A 126 -20.89 56.65 -7.47
CA MET A 126 -21.99 56.74 -6.50
C MET A 126 -21.68 57.59 -5.26
N THR A 127 -20.42 57.94 -5.03
CA THR A 127 -19.97 58.59 -3.80
C THR A 127 -20.43 60.05 -3.68
N ASN A 128 -20.68 60.49 -2.45
CA ASN A 128 -20.98 61.89 -2.12
C ASN A 128 -19.72 62.70 -1.73
N VAL A 129 -18.54 62.09 -1.78
CA VAL A 129 -17.27 62.77 -1.50
C VAL A 129 -16.97 63.76 -2.62
N THR A 130 -16.63 65.01 -2.27
CA THR A 130 -16.29 66.03 -3.25
C THR A 130 -14.83 65.88 -3.69
N PHE A 131 -14.60 65.65 -4.98
CA PHE A 131 -13.25 65.58 -5.52
C PHE A 131 -12.71 66.98 -5.80
N LEU A 132 -11.51 67.27 -5.29
CA LEU A 132 -10.83 68.56 -5.50
C LEU A 132 -10.22 68.67 -6.90
N SER A 133 -10.04 67.54 -7.59
CA SER A 133 -9.59 67.45 -8.96
C SER A 133 -10.68 66.76 -9.79
N PRO A 134 -10.89 67.13 -11.06
CA PRO A 134 -11.90 66.50 -11.91
C PRO A 134 -11.67 64.99 -12.02
N VAL A 135 -12.70 64.19 -11.75
CA VAL A 135 -12.63 62.72 -11.85
C VAL A 135 -12.41 62.29 -13.32
N GLN A 136 -12.77 63.15 -14.27
CA GLN A 136 -12.56 62.94 -15.71
C GLN A 136 -11.07 62.86 -16.10
N ASP A 137 -10.18 63.39 -15.25
CA ASP A 137 -8.75 63.40 -15.52
C ASP A 137 -8.03 62.13 -15.02
N TYR A 138 -8.74 61.25 -14.30
CA TYR A 138 -8.15 60.02 -13.79
C TYR A 138 -8.00 59.01 -14.91
N ARG A 139 -6.79 58.47 -15.07
CA ARG A 139 -6.41 57.57 -16.17
C ARG A 139 -5.79 56.29 -15.65
N CYS A 140 -5.96 55.22 -16.41
CA CYS A 140 -5.23 53.96 -16.21
C CYS A 140 -3.75 54.16 -16.53
N GLU A 141 -2.86 53.72 -15.65
CA GLU A 141 -1.41 53.63 -15.94
C GLU A 141 -1.05 52.23 -16.45
N PHE A 142 -1.69 51.21 -15.87
CA PHE A 142 -1.48 49.80 -16.19
C PHE A 142 -2.81 49.09 -16.41
N PRO A 143 -2.84 47.96 -17.14
CA PRO A 143 -1.78 47.42 -17.99
C PRO A 143 -1.59 48.25 -19.27
N SER A 144 -0.50 48.01 -20.01
CA SER A 144 -0.15 48.78 -21.23
C SER A 144 -1.25 48.83 -22.29
N ALA A 145 -2.15 47.84 -22.31
CA ALA A 145 -3.27 47.78 -23.26
C ALA A 145 -4.30 48.90 -23.06
N VAL A 146 -4.47 49.39 -21.83
CA VAL A 146 -5.43 50.44 -21.45
C VAL A 146 -4.74 51.69 -20.90
N ASN A 147 -3.43 51.81 -21.06
CA ASN A 147 -2.68 52.96 -20.56
C ASN A 147 -3.20 54.28 -21.18
N GLY A 148 -3.46 55.26 -20.33
CA GLY A 148 -3.99 56.58 -20.68
C GLY A 148 -5.50 56.65 -20.82
N LEU A 149 -6.21 55.50 -20.78
CA LEU A 149 -7.67 55.45 -20.86
C LEU A 149 -8.30 56.07 -19.60
N PRO A 150 -9.31 56.96 -19.72
CA PRO A 150 -10.01 57.50 -18.57
C PRO A 150 -10.71 56.42 -17.75
N LEU A 151 -10.65 56.50 -16.42
CA LEU A 151 -11.27 55.50 -15.52
C LEU A 151 -12.78 55.36 -15.74
N LEU A 152 -13.46 56.47 -16.04
CA LEU A 152 -14.91 56.45 -16.32
C LEU A 152 -15.23 55.66 -17.60
N GLU A 153 -14.36 55.68 -18.60
CA GLU A 153 -14.52 54.89 -19.83
C GLU A 153 -14.16 53.42 -19.58
N TYR A 154 -13.09 53.17 -18.82
CA TYR A 154 -12.70 51.81 -18.43
C TYR A 154 -13.81 51.09 -17.63
N SER A 155 -14.54 51.82 -16.78
CA SER A 155 -15.67 51.28 -16.00
C SER A 155 -16.79 50.65 -16.86
N MET A 156 -16.87 50.99 -18.14
CA MET A 156 -17.85 50.42 -19.07
C MET A 156 -17.35 49.14 -19.77
N ILE A 157 -16.04 48.87 -19.72
CA ILE A 157 -15.37 47.79 -20.45
C ILE A 157 -14.90 46.66 -19.52
N ILE A 158 -14.75 46.94 -18.22
CA ILE A 158 -14.27 46.00 -17.22
C ILE A 158 -15.16 44.74 -17.12
N GLU A 159 -14.51 43.57 -17.14
CA GLU A 159 -15.14 42.28 -16.88
C GLU A 159 -14.92 41.88 -15.40
N PRO A 160 -15.92 41.29 -14.73
CA PRO A 160 -15.79 40.85 -13.35
C PRO A 160 -14.73 39.73 -13.24
N CYS A 161 -13.97 39.72 -12.14
CA CYS A 161 -13.01 38.63 -11.89
C CYS A 161 -13.77 37.30 -11.77
N GLU A 162 -13.28 36.23 -12.41
CA GLU A 162 -13.76 34.87 -12.12
C GLU A 162 -13.43 34.54 -10.66
N GLU A 163 -14.45 34.26 -9.85
CA GLU A 163 -14.22 33.72 -8.51
C GLU A 163 -13.73 32.26 -8.66
N ASP A 164 -12.47 32.01 -8.34
CA ASP A 164 -11.95 30.63 -8.24
C ASP A 164 -12.75 29.88 -7.17
N ASP A 165 -13.57 28.92 -7.60
CA ASP A 165 -14.47 28.10 -6.79
C ASP A 165 -13.70 27.07 -5.91
N GLU A 166 -12.76 27.53 -5.09
CA GLU A 166 -11.92 26.70 -4.20
C GLU A 166 -12.79 25.82 -3.28
N LYS A 167 -13.96 26.33 -2.87
CA LYS A 167 -14.95 25.61 -2.04
C LYS A 167 -15.54 24.38 -2.73
N THR A 168 -15.73 24.41 -4.04
CA THR A 168 -16.31 23.28 -4.78
C THR A 168 -15.30 22.13 -4.90
N VAL A 169 -14.03 22.46 -5.15
CA VAL A 169 -12.93 21.49 -5.27
C VAL A 169 -12.69 20.74 -3.96
N HIS A 170 -12.78 21.43 -2.81
CA HIS A 170 -12.67 20.78 -1.50
C HIS A 170 -13.82 19.81 -1.21
N ALA A 171 -15.05 20.14 -1.63
CA ALA A 171 -16.20 19.27 -1.45
C ALA A 171 -16.08 17.97 -2.27
N PHE A 172 -15.66 18.05 -3.54
CA PHE A 172 -15.45 16.87 -4.38
C PHE A 172 -14.33 15.95 -3.86
N LYS A 173 -13.22 16.52 -3.38
CA LYS A 173 -12.14 15.75 -2.74
C LYS A 173 -12.62 15.01 -1.49
N GLY A 174 -13.44 15.66 -0.65
CA GLY A 174 -14.02 15.04 0.53
C GLY A 174 -14.93 13.85 0.21
N ILE A 175 -15.78 13.98 -0.81
CA ILE A 175 -16.70 12.91 -1.24
C ILE A 175 -15.92 11.70 -1.77
N LEU A 176 -14.89 11.92 -2.59
CA LEU A 176 -14.06 10.84 -3.14
C LEU A 176 -13.33 10.05 -2.03
N PHE A 177 -12.83 10.76 -1.01
CA PHE A 177 -12.18 10.13 0.14
C PHE A 177 -13.16 9.25 0.94
N ALA A 178 -14.39 9.72 1.17
CA ALA A 178 -15.40 8.95 1.89
C ALA A 178 -15.80 7.66 1.14
N LEU A 179 -15.97 7.73 -0.19
CA LEU A 179 -16.31 6.56 -1.01
C LEU A 179 -15.19 5.51 -1.04
N SER A 180 -13.94 5.94 -1.16
CA SER A 180 -12.81 5.01 -1.13
C SER A 180 -12.63 4.35 0.24
N ALA A 181 -12.78 5.09 1.34
CA ALA A 181 -12.69 4.54 2.70
C ALA A 181 -13.79 3.51 2.99
N THR A 182 -15.01 3.78 2.56
CA THR A 182 -16.15 2.85 2.71
C THR A 182 -15.99 1.57 1.89
N LEU A 183 -15.45 1.67 0.66
CA LEU A 183 -15.16 0.50 -0.15
C LEU A 183 -14.10 -0.40 0.50
N ILE A 184 -12.99 0.19 0.99
CA ILE A 184 -11.90 -0.56 1.62
C ILE A 184 -12.38 -1.27 2.91
N THR A 185 -13.15 -0.57 3.73
CA THR A 185 -13.70 -1.13 4.98
C THR A 185 -14.71 -2.25 4.69
N SER A 186 -15.54 -2.12 3.66
CA SER A 186 -16.45 -3.18 3.23
C SER A 186 -15.71 -4.43 2.74
N VAL A 187 -14.70 -4.27 1.88
CA VAL A 187 -13.91 -5.40 1.34
C VAL A 187 -13.18 -6.15 2.45
N THR A 188 -12.57 -5.43 3.38
CA THR A 188 -11.87 -6.03 4.52
C THR A 188 -12.83 -6.77 5.45
N PHE A 189 -13.99 -6.19 5.75
CA PHE A 189 -15.01 -6.85 6.57
C PHE A 189 -15.58 -8.11 5.91
N CYS A 190 -15.89 -8.05 4.61
CA CYS A 190 -16.30 -9.22 3.83
C CYS A 190 -15.23 -10.31 3.83
N GLY A 191 -13.95 -9.95 3.70
CA GLY A 191 -12.83 -10.89 3.78
C GLY A 191 -12.74 -11.59 5.14
N ILE A 192 -12.91 -10.85 6.23
CA ILE A 192 -12.92 -11.41 7.60
C ILE A 192 -14.10 -12.37 7.78
N ILE A 193 -15.31 -11.96 7.37
CA ILE A 193 -16.50 -12.83 7.42
C ILE A 193 -16.26 -14.13 6.65
N TYR A 194 -15.73 -14.03 5.43
CA TYR A 194 -15.44 -15.22 4.62
C TYR A 194 -14.42 -16.14 5.30
N ALA A 195 -13.34 -15.60 5.85
CA ALA A 195 -12.32 -16.38 6.55
C ALA A 195 -12.89 -17.18 7.75
N HIS A 196 -13.86 -16.60 8.46
CA HIS A 196 -14.54 -17.26 9.58
C HIS A 196 -15.68 -18.20 9.19
N LEU A 197 -16.32 -17.99 8.03
CA LEU A 197 -17.50 -18.74 7.61
C LEU A 197 -17.22 -19.78 6.51
N ARG A 198 -16.00 -19.84 5.95
CA ARG A 198 -15.66 -20.73 4.83
C ARG A 198 -16.02 -22.20 5.10
N GLY A 199 -15.77 -22.72 6.30
CA GLY A 199 -16.13 -24.09 6.66
C GLY A 199 -17.64 -24.33 6.67
N GLN A 200 -18.41 -23.38 7.22
CA GLN A 200 -19.88 -23.45 7.25
C GLN A 200 -20.49 -23.36 5.85
N ILE A 201 -19.94 -22.50 4.99
CA ILE A 201 -20.34 -22.38 3.59
C ILE A 201 -20.13 -23.72 2.87
N PHE A 202 -18.98 -24.38 3.09
CA PHE A 202 -18.69 -25.68 2.50
C PHE A 202 -19.67 -26.77 2.98
N ILE A 203 -19.97 -26.83 4.28
CA ILE A 203 -20.95 -27.79 4.84
C ILE A 203 -22.33 -27.60 4.20
N ILE A 204 -22.78 -26.35 4.08
CA ILE A 204 -24.07 -26.01 3.44
C ILE A 204 -24.05 -26.40 1.96
N TYR A 205 -22.98 -26.06 1.24
CA TYR A 205 -22.80 -26.43 -0.16
C TYR A 205 -22.87 -27.94 -0.35
N LYS A 206 -22.15 -28.72 0.48
CA LYS A 206 -22.17 -30.19 0.45
C LYS A 206 -23.56 -30.76 0.71
N LYS A 207 -24.29 -30.21 1.70
CA LYS A 207 -25.66 -30.64 2.01
C LYS A 207 -26.62 -30.39 0.85
N ILE A 208 -26.44 -29.31 0.12
CA ILE A 208 -27.24 -29.00 -1.08
C ILE A 208 -26.80 -29.90 -2.25
N ALA A 209 -25.50 -30.01 -2.51
CA ALA A 209 -24.95 -30.84 -3.57
C ALA A 209 -25.36 -32.31 -3.39
N GLY A 210 -25.24 -32.88 -2.18
CA GLY A 210 -25.68 -34.24 -1.88
C GLY A 210 -27.16 -34.46 -2.18
N ARG A 211 -28.04 -33.51 -1.81
CA ARG A 211 -29.47 -33.59 -2.12
C ARG A 211 -29.80 -33.51 -3.62
N VAL A 212 -28.95 -32.87 -4.42
CA VAL A 212 -29.15 -32.69 -5.86
C VAL A 212 -28.45 -33.79 -6.68
N LEU A 213 -27.36 -34.36 -6.17
CA LEU A 213 -26.46 -35.28 -6.87
C LEU A 213 -26.46 -36.72 -6.31
N GLU A 214 -27.27 -37.07 -5.32
CA GLU A 214 -27.45 -38.48 -4.90
C GLU A 214 -28.21 -39.30 -5.96
N GLY A 215 -27.51 -39.56 -7.06
CA GLY A 215 -27.77 -40.62 -8.01
C GLY A 215 -26.75 -41.73 -7.82
N SER A 216 -27.22 -42.86 -7.28
CA SER A 216 -26.56 -44.17 -7.20
C SER A 216 -25.23 -44.23 -6.44
N LYS A 217 -25.29 -44.71 -5.18
CA LYS A 217 -24.13 -45.31 -4.50
C LYS A 217 -23.56 -46.39 -5.43
N ARG A 218 -22.36 -46.15 -5.98
CA ARG A 218 -21.66 -47.13 -6.80
C ARG A 218 -21.32 -48.33 -5.93
N THR A 219 -21.76 -49.51 -6.37
CA THR A 219 -21.29 -50.79 -5.84
C THR A 219 -19.76 -50.87 -6.01
N PRO A 220 -19.02 -51.31 -4.99
CA PRO A 220 -17.57 -51.49 -5.13
C PRO A 220 -17.29 -52.50 -6.25
N PRO A 221 -16.28 -52.27 -7.10
CA PRO A 221 -15.80 -53.30 -8.01
C PRO A 221 -15.30 -54.49 -7.17
N GLU A 222 -15.76 -55.68 -7.58
CA GLU A 222 -15.32 -56.98 -7.06
C GLU A 222 -13.81 -57.12 -7.34
N ASN A 223 -13.00 -56.80 -6.35
CA ASN A 223 -11.55 -56.89 -6.41
C ASN A 223 -11.10 -57.70 -5.17
N ASP A 224 -10.40 -58.82 -5.40
CA ASP A 224 -9.97 -59.82 -4.39
C ASP A 224 -9.00 -59.29 -3.31
N LEU A 225 -8.80 -57.98 -3.21
CA LEU A 225 -7.85 -57.35 -2.30
C LEU A 225 -8.43 -57.27 -0.88
N LYS A 226 -7.62 -57.66 0.11
CA LYS A 226 -8.02 -57.76 1.53
C LYS A 226 -8.30 -56.38 2.15
N PHE A 227 -7.63 -55.33 1.67
CA PHE A 227 -7.71 -53.98 2.21
C PHE A 227 -7.87 -52.90 1.13
N ASP A 228 -8.53 -51.81 1.49
CA ASP A 228 -8.71 -50.63 0.66
C ASP A 228 -7.46 -49.73 0.70
N ALA A 229 -6.81 -49.63 1.85
CA ALA A 229 -5.56 -48.89 2.01
C ALA A 229 -4.65 -49.48 3.09
N PHE A 230 -3.35 -49.57 2.81
CA PHE A 230 -2.32 -49.78 3.83
C PHE A 230 -1.85 -48.42 4.36
N VAL A 231 -1.87 -48.22 5.68
CA VAL A 231 -1.46 -46.96 6.30
C VAL A 231 -0.03 -47.10 6.85
N CYS A 232 0.92 -46.46 6.16
CA CYS A 232 2.33 -46.45 6.52
C CYS A 232 2.68 -45.15 7.25
N PHE A 233 3.16 -45.25 8.49
CA PHE A 233 3.51 -44.13 9.35
C PHE A 233 4.59 -44.54 10.35
N SER A 234 5.33 -43.57 10.91
CA SER A 234 6.30 -43.89 11.96
C SER A 234 5.58 -44.18 13.28
N ASN A 235 6.03 -45.20 14.02
CA ASN A 235 5.47 -45.58 15.32
C ASN A 235 5.42 -44.42 16.33
N ASN A 236 6.31 -43.43 16.21
CA ASN A 236 6.29 -42.21 17.04
C ASN A 236 5.03 -41.35 16.83
N ASN A 237 4.33 -41.48 15.71
CA ASN A 237 3.09 -40.76 15.39
C ASN A 237 1.83 -41.60 15.61
N TYR A 238 1.94 -42.82 16.19
CA TYR A 238 0.81 -43.74 16.35
C TYR A 238 -0.43 -43.11 16.98
N ARG A 239 -0.28 -42.44 18.13
CA ARG A 239 -1.41 -41.82 18.86
C ARG A 239 -2.17 -40.79 18.01
N TRP A 240 -1.43 -40.04 17.19
CA TRP A 240 -2.02 -39.04 16.32
C TRP A 240 -2.76 -39.70 15.15
N VAL A 241 -2.14 -40.70 14.50
CA VAL A 241 -2.76 -41.46 13.40
C VAL A 241 -4.03 -42.17 13.86
N GLU A 242 -3.98 -42.76 15.06
CA GLU A 242 -5.12 -43.39 15.72
C GLU A 242 -6.29 -42.42 15.91
N ALA A 243 -6.01 -41.26 16.52
CA ALA A 243 -7.05 -40.30 16.84
C ALA A 243 -7.62 -39.58 15.62
N ALA A 244 -6.78 -39.27 14.62
CA ALA A 244 -7.14 -38.42 13.50
C ALA A 244 -7.63 -39.21 12.28
N LEU A 245 -6.91 -40.27 11.88
CA LEU A 245 -7.21 -41.01 10.64
C LEU A 245 -8.04 -42.26 10.91
N LEU A 246 -7.60 -43.10 11.85
CA LEU A 246 -8.22 -44.39 12.15
C LEU A 246 -9.68 -44.25 12.55
N LYS A 247 -9.98 -43.37 13.52
CA LYS A 247 -11.36 -43.11 13.97
C LYS A 247 -12.30 -42.58 12.87
N GLN A 248 -11.76 -41.95 11.84
CA GLN A 248 -12.55 -41.33 10.76
C GLN A 248 -12.68 -42.26 9.53
N LEU A 249 -11.66 -43.08 9.24
CA LEU A 249 -11.60 -43.91 8.05
C LEU A 249 -12.02 -45.38 8.29
N ASP A 250 -11.67 -45.95 9.45
CA ASP A 250 -11.89 -47.37 9.81
C ASP A 250 -12.43 -47.45 11.26
N ASN A 251 -13.66 -46.96 11.46
CA ASN A 251 -14.31 -46.96 12.77
C ASN A 251 -14.87 -48.34 13.10
N GLN A 252 -14.04 -49.19 13.71
CA GLN A 252 -14.28 -50.61 14.03
C GLN A 252 -15.65 -50.94 14.69
N PHE A 253 -16.36 -49.95 15.26
CA PHE A 253 -17.67 -50.11 15.92
C PHE A 253 -18.86 -49.53 15.14
N SER A 254 -18.66 -49.09 13.90
CA SER A 254 -19.72 -48.61 13.01
C SER A 254 -20.11 -49.72 12.03
N GLU A 255 -21.42 -49.96 11.85
CA GLU A 255 -21.93 -50.88 10.82
C GLU A 255 -21.62 -50.40 9.38
N GLU A 256 -21.18 -49.14 9.23
CA GLU A 256 -20.70 -48.55 7.98
C GLU A 256 -19.20 -48.20 8.10
N ASN A 257 -18.31 -49.20 8.06
CA ASN A 257 -16.89 -48.92 7.82
C ASN A 257 -16.73 -48.39 6.39
N LEU A 258 -16.31 -47.13 6.26
CA LEU A 258 -16.06 -46.47 4.98
C LEU A 258 -14.92 -47.14 4.20
N LEU A 259 -13.86 -47.56 4.90
CA LEU A 259 -12.68 -48.19 4.33
C LEU A 259 -12.12 -49.28 5.26
N ARG A 260 -11.65 -50.39 4.66
CA ARG A 260 -10.87 -51.43 5.35
C ARG A 260 -9.39 -51.10 5.26
N CYS A 261 -8.78 -50.68 6.36
CA CYS A 261 -7.38 -50.26 6.37
C CYS A 261 -6.45 -51.33 7.00
N CYS A 262 -5.28 -51.55 6.40
CA CYS A 262 -4.23 -52.40 6.97
C CYS A 262 -3.31 -51.56 7.87
N PHE A 263 -3.09 -52.02 9.10
CA PHE A 263 -2.23 -51.36 10.09
C PHE A 263 -1.16 -52.31 10.64
N GLU A 264 0.08 -51.83 10.71
CA GLU A 264 1.22 -52.57 11.25
C GLU A 264 0.92 -53.20 12.62
N ALA A 265 0.44 -52.42 13.58
CA ALA A 265 0.21 -52.89 14.95
C ALA A 265 -0.92 -53.94 15.09
N ARG A 266 -1.77 -54.11 14.06
CA ARG A 266 -2.95 -54.99 14.11
C ARG A 266 -2.83 -56.19 13.17
N ASP A 267 -2.34 -55.94 11.96
CA ASP A 267 -2.48 -56.86 10.82
C ASP A 267 -1.17 -57.56 10.43
N PHE A 268 -0.03 -57.14 10.98
CA PHE A 268 1.26 -57.80 10.71
C PHE A 268 1.34 -59.13 11.46
N LEU A 269 1.88 -60.14 10.78
CA LEU A 269 2.01 -61.48 11.33
C LEU A 269 3.25 -61.54 12.26
N PRO A 270 3.07 -61.88 13.54
CA PRO A 270 4.20 -62.02 14.45
C PRO A 270 5.06 -63.23 14.05
N GLY A 271 6.37 -63.03 14.01
CA GLY A 271 7.34 -64.07 13.62
C GLY A 271 7.76 -64.03 12.15
N GLU A 272 7.07 -63.28 11.30
CA GLU A 272 7.49 -62.99 9.93
C GLU A 272 8.48 -61.81 9.88
N ASP A 273 9.33 -61.80 8.85
CA ASP A 273 10.24 -60.68 8.59
C ASP A 273 9.45 -59.38 8.37
N HIS A 274 9.94 -58.28 8.94
CA HIS A 274 9.21 -57.01 8.93
C HIS A 274 9.07 -56.43 7.51
N LEU A 275 10.08 -56.58 6.66
CA LEU A 275 10.00 -56.14 5.26
C LEU A 275 8.99 -57.00 4.49
N SER A 276 8.93 -58.30 4.77
CA SER A 276 7.93 -59.19 4.20
C SER A 276 6.51 -58.76 4.58
N ASN A 277 6.27 -58.44 5.85
CA ASN A 277 4.98 -57.90 6.30
C ASN A 277 4.61 -56.59 5.59
N ILE A 278 5.56 -55.65 5.43
CA ILE A 278 5.34 -54.41 4.68
C ILE A 278 4.97 -54.70 3.22
N ARG A 279 5.71 -55.60 2.57
CA ARG A 279 5.44 -56.01 1.19
C ARG A 279 4.04 -56.61 1.08
N ASP A 280 3.70 -57.55 1.93
CA ASP A 280 2.40 -58.23 1.86
C ASP A 280 1.24 -57.25 2.16
N ALA A 281 1.45 -56.27 3.04
CA ALA A 281 0.49 -55.20 3.30
C ALA A 281 0.29 -54.27 2.08
N ILE A 282 1.38 -53.90 1.39
CA ILE A 282 1.31 -53.09 0.17
C ILE A 282 0.54 -53.85 -0.92
N TRP A 283 0.92 -55.10 -1.22
CA TRP A 283 0.28 -55.90 -2.28
C TRP A 283 -1.15 -56.33 -1.92
N GLY A 284 -1.45 -56.54 -0.64
CA GLY A 284 -2.79 -56.84 -0.14
C GLY A 284 -3.75 -55.65 -0.10
N SER A 285 -3.27 -54.44 -0.41
CA SER A 285 -4.04 -53.20 -0.37
C SER A 285 -4.20 -52.56 -1.75
N ARG A 286 -5.36 -51.92 -2.00
CA ARG A 286 -5.58 -51.13 -3.24
C ARG A 286 -4.70 -49.89 -3.31
N LYS A 287 -4.51 -49.20 -2.18
CA LYS A 287 -3.65 -48.02 -2.05
C LYS A 287 -2.67 -48.17 -0.90
N THR A 288 -1.56 -47.46 -0.98
CA THR A 288 -0.63 -47.24 0.13
C THR A 288 -0.69 -45.76 0.52
N LEU A 289 -1.11 -45.49 1.76
CA LEU A 289 -1.21 -44.17 2.35
C LEU A 289 -0.01 -43.93 3.26
N CYS A 290 0.94 -43.11 2.82
CA CYS A 290 2.11 -42.74 3.61
C CYS A 290 1.91 -41.42 4.35
N ILE A 291 1.98 -41.47 5.69
CA ILE A 291 1.89 -40.31 6.57
C ILE A 291 3.29 -39.78 6.85
N VAL A 292 3.69 -38.77 6.07
CA VAL A 292 5.05 -38.22 6.09
C VAL A 292 5.15 -37.10 7.13
N SER A 293 5.77 -37.43 8.25
CA SER A 293 6.18 -36.52 9.33
C SER A 293 7.70 -36.34 9.39
N LYS A 294 8.22 -35.55 10.34
CA LYS A 294 9.68 -35.49 10.59
C LYS A 294 10.25 -36.82 11.06
N GLU A 295 9.44 -37.58 11.79
CA GLU A 295 9.79 -38.89 12.33
C GLU A 295 9.80 -39.94 11.20
N PHE A 296 8.83 -39.88 10.29
CA PHE A 296 8.78 -40.72 9.09
C PHE A 296 10.07 -40.61 8.26
N LEU A 297 10.57 -39.39 8.05
CA LEU A 297 11.80 -39.16 7.27
C LEU A 297 13.08 -39.71 7.92
N LYS A 298 13.02 -40.13 9.18
CA LYS A 298 14.13 -40.75 9.92
C LYS A 298 13.96 -42.27 10.06
N ASP A 299 12.78 -42.78 9.75
CA ASP A 299 12.39 -44.16 9.96
C ASP A 299 12.72 -44.98 8.71
N GLY A 300 13.73 -45.86 8.81
CA GLY A 300 14.22 -46.64 7.67
C GLY A 300 13.14 -47.54 7.07
N TRP A 301 12.28 -48.13 7.90
CA TRP A 301 11.20 -49.00 7.42
C TRP A 301 10.14 -48.22 6.66
N CYS A 302 9.80 -47.02 7.13
CA CYS A 302 8.88 -46.12 6.44
C CYS A 302 9.42 -45.68 5.07
N LEU A 303 10.71 -45.36 4.99
CA LEU A 303 11.36 -44.96 3.73
C LEU A 303 11.44 -46.13 2.73
N GLU A 304 11.70 -47.33 3.21
CA GLU A 304 11.67 -48.54 2.39
C GLU A 304 10.25 -48.85 1.91
N ALA A 305 9.25 -48.80 2.79
CA ALA A 305 7.85 -48.96 2.41
C ALA A 305 7.42 -47.94 1.34
N PHE A 306 7.83 -46.67 1.48
CA PHE A 306 7.55 -45.62 0.50
C PHE A 306 8.21 -45.93 -0.86
N THR A 307 9.48 -46.35 -0.84
CA THR A 307 10.24 -46.69 -2.05
C THR A 307 9.62 -47.90 -2.75
N LEU A 308 9.23 -48.92 -1.98
CA LEU A 308 8.57 -50.13 -2.49
C LEU A 308 7.21 -49.82 -3.11
N ALA A 309 6.40 -49.00 -2.45
CA ALA A 309 5.10 -48.57 -2.99
C ALA A 309 5.25 -47.70 -4.24
N GLN A 310 6.29 -46.85 -4.29
CA GLN A 310 6.62 -46.04 -5.47
C GLN A 310 7.03 -46.93 -6.65
N SER A 311 7.88 -47.94 -6.42
CA SER A 311 8.28 -48.89 -7.47
C SER A 311 7.06 -49.61 -8.05
N ARG A 312 6.17 -50.14 -7.20
CA ARG A 312 4.93 -50.79 -7.66
C ARG A 312 4.03 -49.84 -8.46
N MET A 313 3.92 -48.58 -8.03
CA MET A 313 3.16 -47.56 -8.76
C MET A 313 3.68 -47.32 -10.18
N LEU A 314 5.01 -47.30 -10.34
CA LEU A 314 5.67 -47.11 -11.63
C LEU A 314 5.60 -48.36 -12.52
N GLU A 315 5.71 -49.56 -11.92
CA GLU A 315 5.61 -50.84 -12.63
C GLU A 315 4.18 -51.10 -13.14
N GLU A 316 3.17 -50.89 -12.30
CA GLU A 316 1.76 -51.12 -12.65
C GLU A 316 1.15 -49.95 -13.45
N LEU A 317 1.83 -48.80 -13.52
CA LEU A 317 1.31 -47.56 -14.11
C LEU A 317 -0.07 -47.17 -13.54
N THR A 318 -0.28 -47.41 -12.25
CA THR A 318 -1.51 -47.12 -11.52
C THR A 318 -1.16 -46.21 -10.35
N ASN A 319 -1.97 -45.17 -10.09
CA ASN A 319 -1.76 -44.30 -8.96
C ASN A 319 -2.18 -45.02 -7.66
N ILE A 320 -1.26 -45.74 -7.03
CA ILE A 320 -1.52 -46.50 -5.80
C ILE A 320 -0.90 -45.87 -4.55
N LEU A 321 0.00 -44.88 -4.69
CA LEU A 321 0.69 -44.26 -3.56
C LEU A 321 0.11 -42.87 -3.29
N ILE A 322 -0.38 -42.68 -2.06
CA ILE A 322 -0.89 -41.40 -1.57
C ILE A 322 0.04 -40.91 -0.47
N MET A 323 0.60 -39.72 -0.65
CA MET A 323 1.47 -39.08 0.33
C MET A 323 0.69 -38.00 1.07
N VAL A 324 0.61 -38.09 2.40
CA VAL A 324 0.04 -37.04 3.27
C VAL A 324 1.14 -36.49 4.16
N VAL A 325 1.43 -35.19 4.04
CA VAL A 325 2.41 -34.50 4.88
C VAL A 325 1.72 -34.00 6.15
N VAL A 326 2.25 -34.40 7.31
CA VAL A 326 1.69 -34.06 8.63
C VAL A 326 2.70 -33.28 9.47
N GLY A 327 2.20 -32.21 10.09
CA GLY A 327 2.98 -31.33 10.95
C GLY A 327 3.86 -30.37 10.16
N LYS A 328 4.61 -29.54 10.88
CA LYS A 328 5.46 -28.48 10.30
C LYS A 328 6.78 -29.05 9.75
N VAL A 329 6.70 -29.80 8.66
CA VAL A 329 7.86 -30.29 7.89
C VAL A 329 8.24 -29.25 6.85
N ALA A 330 9.46 -28.71 6.94
CA ALA A 330 9.90 -27.69 5.99
C ALA A 330 10.18 -28.31 4.62
N HIS A 331 9.88 -27.58 3.54
CA HIS A 331 10.04 -28.07 2.17
C HIS A 331 11.46 -28.59 1.86
N TYR A 332 12.50 -27.92 2.41
CA TYR A 332 13.88 -28.36 2.22
C TYR A 332 14.16 -29.75 2.85
N GLN A 333 13.47 -30.11 3.95
CA GLN A 333 13.65 -31.41 4.60
C GLN A 333 13.07 -32.54 3.74
N LEU A 334 11.93 -32.29 3.11
CA LEU A 334 11.31 -33.19 2.15
C LEU A 334 12.19 -33.36 0.90
N MET A 335 12.71 -32.26 0.35
CA MET A 335 13.58 -32.28 -0.83
C MET A 335 14.93 -32.96 -0.59
N LYS A 336 15.43 -32.95 0.66
CA LYS A 336 16.67 -33.65 1.04
C LYS A 336 16.50 -35.18 1.03
N CYS A 337 15.29 -35.69 1.25
CA CYS A 337 15.04 -37.12 1.32
C CYS A 337 14.78 -37.69 -0.08
N ASN A 338 15.71 -38.51 -0.57
CA ASN A 338 15.66 -39.04 -1.94
C ASN A 338 14.39 -39.84 -2.25
N ALA A 339 13.89 -40.63 -1.30
CA ALA A 339 12.71 -41.50 -1.48
C ALA A 339 11.45 -40.70 -1.86
N VAL A 340 11.20 -39.58 -1.17
CA VAL A 340 9.99 -38.76 -1.37
C VAL A 340 10.20 -37.60 -2.33
N ARG A 341 11.44 -37.25 -2.67
CA ARG A 341 11.80 -36.06 -3.46
C ARG A 341 11.02 -35.93 -4.77
N ALA A 342 10.86 -37.04 -5.51
CA ALA A 342 10.14 -37.04 -6.78
C ALA A 342 8.65 -36.63 -6.61
N PHE A 343 7.98 -37.14 -5.59
CA PHE A 343 6.60 -36.78 -5.25
C PHE A 343 6.49 -35.31 -4.83
N VAL A 344 7.46 -34.83 -4.06
CA VAL A 344 7.50 -33.45 -3.56
C VAL A 344 7.68 -32.46 -4.71
N GLN A 345 8.55 -32.78 -5.68
CA GLN A 345 8.77 -31.96 -6.88
C GLN A 345 7.51 -31.84 -7.74
N ARG A 346 6.75 -32.94 -7.88
CA ARG A 346 5.51 -32.98 -8.66
C ARG A 346 4.31 -32.37 -7.93
N ARG A 347 4.45 -32.08 -6.63
CA ARG A 347 3.36 -31.64 -5.74
C ARG A 347 2.18 -32.63 -5.70
N GLU A 348 2.48 -33.92 -5.81
CA GLU A 348 1.49 -35.01 -5.81
C GLU A 348 1.20 -35.49 -4.37
N TYR A 349 1.15 -34.58 -3.39
CA TYR A 349 0.91 -34.90 -1.99
C TYR A 349 -0.20 -34.03 -1.39
N LEU A 350 -0.91 -34.59 -0.43
CA LEU A 350 -1.87 -33.87 0.40
C LEU A 350 -1.15 -33.28 1.61
N THR A 351 -1.58 -32.11 2.05
CA THR A 351 -1.09 -31.49 3.30
C THR A 351 -2.18 -31.56 4.34
N TRP A 352 -1.80 -31.96 5.55
CA TRP A 352 -2.74 -31.91 6.66
C TRP A 352 -3.12 -30.45 6.95
N PRO A 353 -4.42 -30.11 7.03
CA PRO A 353 -4.85 -28.74 7.25
C PRO A 353 -4.52 -28.27 8.67
N ASP A 354 -4.04 -27.02 8.78
CA ASP A 354 -3.82 -26.36 10.08
C ASP A 354 -5.15 -25.85 10.69
N ASP A 355 -6.11 -25.46 9.85
CA ASP A 355 -7.43 -24.97 10.29
C ASP A 355 -8.44 -26.14 10.37
N PRO A 356 -9.09 -26.35 11.53
CA PRO A 356 -10.15 -27.34 11.69
C PRO A 356 -11.30 -27.22 10.67
N GLN A 357 -11.57 -26.02 10.14
CA GLN A 357 -12.62 -25.80 9.13
C GLN A 357 -12.36 -26.55 7.82
N ASP A 358 -11.09 -26.80 7.48
CA ASP A 358 -10.68 -27.45 6.24
C ASP A 358 -10.59 -28.98 6.38
N LEU A 359 -10.79 -29.51 7.60
CA LEU A 359 -10.58 -30.91 7.92
C LEU A 359 -11.58 -31.83 7.22
N GLU A 360 -12.85 -31.43 7.13
CA GLU A 360 -13.86 -32.20 6.42
C GLU A 360 -13.57 -32.27 4.92
N TRP A 361 -13.10 -31.17 4.33
CA TRP A 361 -12.68 -31.13 2.93
C TRP A 361 -11.49 -32.05 2.67
N PHE A 362 -10.52 -32.05 3.60
CA PHE A 362 -9.36 -32.94 3.52
C PHE A 362 -9.77 -34.43 3.53
N TYR A 363 -10.67 -34.84 4.44
CA TYR A 363 -11.12 -36.23 4.49
C TYR A 363 -11.84 -36.65 3.21
N ASP A 364 -12.71 -35.81 2.67
CA ASP A 364 -13.45 -36.09 1.43
C ASP A 364 -12.49 -36.29 0.24
N GLN A 365 -11.49 -35.41 0.13
CA GLN A 365 -10.44 -35.53 -0.88
C GLN A 365 -9.60 -36.80 -0.69
N LEU A 366 -9.25 -37.14 0.55
CA LEU A 366 -8.48 -38.34 0.87
C LEU A 366 -9.25 -39.62 0.51
N ILE A 367 -10.51 -39.73 0.95
CA ILE A 367 -11.38 -40.88 0.66
C ILE A 367 -11.59 -41.01 -0.85
N THR A 368 -11.83 -39.90 -1.55
CA THR A 368 -11.98 -39.89 -3.00
C THR A 368 -10.72 -40.40 -3.70
N GLN A 369 -9.52 -40.02 -3.24
CA GLN A 369 -8.27 -40.55 -3.79
C GLN A 369 -8.07 -42.03 -3.51
N ILE A 370 -8.48 -42.50 -2.32
CA ILE A 370 -8.39 -43.91 -1.96
C ILE A 370 -9.28 -44.77 -2.86
N LEU A 371 -10.52 -44.32 -3.10
CA LEU A 371 -11.51 -45.05 -3.89
C LEU A 371 -11.34 -44.93 -5.40
N LYS A 372 -10.55 -43.96 -5.88
CA LYS A 372 -10.38 -43.70 -7.32
C LYS A 372 -9.30 -44.58 -7.95
N ASP A 373 -9.70 -45.39 -8.92
CA ASP A 373 -8.75 -46.08 -9.81
C ASP A 373 -8.29 -45.15 -10.93
N THR A 374 -7.04 -44.71 -10.87
CA THR A 374 -6.45 -43.84 -11.90
C THR A 374 -5.24 -44.53 -12.51
N LYS A 375 -5.34 -44.90 -13.80
CA LYS A 375 -4.16 -45.29 -14.59
C LYS A 375 -3.32 -44.04 -14.86
N LEU A 376 -2.02 -44.12 -14.58
CA LEU A 376 -1.06 -43.07 -14.88
C LEU A 376 -0.96 -42.93 -16.40
N LYS A 377 -1.28 -41.75 -16.93
CA LYS A 377 -1.06 -41.45 -18.35
C LYS A 377 0.45 -41.30 -18.57
N ASN A 378 0.99 -42.09 -19.49
CA ASN A 378 2.38 -42.21 -19.92
C ASN A 378 3.34 -41.15 -19.36
N PHE A 379 4.28 -41.59 -18.51
CA PHE A 379 5.50 -40.84 -18.21
C PHE A 379 6.16 -40.48 -19.54
N LYS A 380 6.13 -39.19 -19.91
CA LYS A 380 7.19 -38.66 -20.76
C LYS A 380 8.45 -38.73 -19.89
N VAL A 381 9.30 -39.70 -20.22
CA VAL A 381 10.71 -39.65 -19.84
C VAL A 381 11.22 -38.36 -20.46
N ASP A 382 11.33 -37.30 -19.66
CA ASP A 382 12.21 -36.20 -20.02
C ASP A 382 13.59 -36.82 -20.15
N LYS A 383 14.08 -36.84 -21.39
CA LYS A 383 15.47 -37.10 -21.72
C LYS A 383 16.32 -36.28 -20.75
N LEU A 384 17.02 -36.94 -19.83
CA LEU A 384 18.26 -36.38 -19.33
C LEU A 384 19.14 -36.17 -20.57
N GLU A 385 19.34 -34.91 -20.95
CA GLU A 385 20.46 -34.55 -21.80
C GLU A 385 21.75 -35.05 -21.14
N PRO A 386 22.62 -35.78 -21.85
CA PRO A 386 23.94 -36.09 -21.34
C PRO A 386 24.67 -34.78 -21.12
N ALA A 387 25.25 -34.63 -19.93
CA ALA A 387 26.14 -33.52 -19.62
C ALA A 387 27.23 -33.40 -20.70
N GLU A 388 27.34 -32.19 -21.24
CA GLU A 388 28.39 -31.75 -22.15
C GLU A 388 29.77 -32.01 -21.51
N PRO A 389 30.68 -32.76 -22.15
CA PRO A 389 32.03 -32.93 -21.63
C PRO A 389 32.84 -31.66 -21.84
N GLU A 390 33.54 -31.26 -20.78
CA GLU A 390 34.47 -30.15 -20.74
C GLU A 390 35.50 -30.20 -21.89
N HIS A 391 35.62 -29.04 -22.53
CA HIS A 391 36.74 -28.48 -23.28
C HIS A 391 38.08 -29.26 -23.25
N GLN A 392 38.56 -29.68 -24.42
CA GLN A 392 39.99 -29.83 -24.69
C GLN A 392 40.36 -29.26 -26.09
N PRO A 393 41.61 -28.78 -26.25
CA PRO A 393 41.95 -27.76 -27.24
C PRO A 393 42.49 -28.34 -28.56
N GLY A 394 42.38 -27.52 -29.61
CA GLY A 394 43.39 -27.41 -30.67
C GLY A 394 43.34 -28.47 -31.77
N ALA A 395 42.78 -28.07 -32.93
CA ALA A 395 42.99 -28.76 -34.19
C ALA A 395 44.48 -28.72 -34.56
N VAL A 396 45.08 -29.91 -34.73
CA VAL A 396 46.34 -30.10 -35.45
C VAL A 396 45.98 -30.59 -36.85
N GLU A 397 46.48 -29.84 -37.83
CA GLU A 397 46.36 -30.05 -39.25
C GLU A 397 47.14 -31.30 -39.69
N GLU A 398 46.50 -32.07 -40.55
CA GLU A 398 46.95 -33.35 -41.09
C GLU A 398 48.06 -33.15 -42.14
N ILE A 399 49.26 -33.67 -41.90
CA ILE A 399 50.25 -33.91 -42.96
C ILE A 399 50.85 -35.32 -42.78
N LEU A 400 50.54 -36.16 -43.77
CA LEU A 400 51.20 -37.42 -44.09
C LEU A 400 52.72 -37.23 -44.24
N LEU A 401 53.51 -38.10 -43.62
CA LEU A 401 54.60 -38.79 -44.32
C LEU A 401 55.02 -40.08 -43.61
N GLU A 402 55.26 -41.10 -44.43
CA GLU A 402 55.63 -42.46 -44.11
C GLU A 402 56.93 -42.62 -43.30
N ASN A 403 57.06 -43.83 -42.74
CA ASN A 403 58.28 -44.52 -42.32
C ASN A 403 58.88 -44.10 -40.97
N VAL A 404 58.86 -45.01 -40.00
CA VAL A 404 59.96 -45.96 -39.76
C VAL A 404 59.54 -46.95 -38.66
N ARG A 405 59.60 -48.22 -39.04
CA ARG A 405 59.58 -49.39 -38.16
C ARG A 405 60.82 -49.36 -37.26
N ALA A 406 60.66 -49.79 -36.01
CA ALA A 406 61.68 -50.09 -34.98
C ALA A 406 61.92 -48.98 -33.94
N ILE A 407 61.43 -49.21 -32.72
CA ILE A 407 62.22 -49.60 -31.55
C ILE A 407 61.20 -49.73 -30.39
N ALA A 408 60.74 -50.96 -30.15
CA ALA A 408 60.26 -51.37 -28.85
C ALA A 408 61.02 -52.65 -28.52
N LYS A 409 61.94 -52.50 -27.56
CA LYS A 409 62.36 -53.59 -26.71
C LYS A 409 61.35 -53.70 -25.59
#